data_AF-A0A060RBS1-F1
#
_entry.id   AF-A0A060RBS1-F1
#
_cell.length_a   1.000
_cell.length_b   1.000
_cell.length_c   1.000
_cell.angle_alpha   90.00
_cell.angle_beta   90.00
_cell.angle_gamma   90.00
#
_symmetry.space_group_name_H-M   'P 1'
#
loop_
_entity.id
_entity.type
_entity.pdbx_description
1 polymer ?
#
loop_
_entity_poly.entity_id
_entity_poly.type
_entity_poly.pdbx_seq_one_letter_code
_entity_poly.pdbx_strand_id
1 'polypeptide(L)'
;MKSRNRIYTNNEIVVFWRGGDCMHSTLCFSELREVFDPIKRPWVNLQGAPTKKILDIIERCPSTALTFRWVDEARNESETSHKLFKGNIETFL
;
A
#
# COMPACT_ATOMS: atom_id res chain seq x y z
N MET A 1 4.34 4.38 20.49
CA MET A 1 3.66 5.14 19.40
C MET A 1 2.52 4.28 18.90
N LYS A 2 1.24 4.70 18.98
CA LYS A 2 0.11 3.86 18.52
C LYS A 2 0.28 3.54 17.03
N SER A 3 0.30 2.26 16.68
CA SER A 3 0.28 1.84 15.27
C SER A 3 -0.99 2.38 14.62
N ARG A 4 -0.85 3.20 13.58
CA ARG A 4 -1.98 3.67 12.77
C ARG A 4 -2.04 2.80 11.53
N ASN A 5 -2.89 1.78 11.57
CA ASN A 5 -3.16 0.94 10.41
C ASN A 5 -4.30 1.56 9.60
N ARG A 6 -4.18 1.55 8.27
CA ARG A 6 -5.27 1.94 7.36
C ARG A 6 -5.28 1.06 6.13
N ILE A 7 -6.48 0.85 5.60
CA ILE A 7 -6.73 0.13 4.36
C ILE A 7 -7.25 1.13 3.34
N TYR A 8 -6.71 1.05 2.13
CA TYR A 8 -7.16 1.81 0.98
C TYR A 8 -7.49 0.81 -0.13
N THR A 9 -8.50 1.08 -0.93
CA THR A 9 -8.88 0.17 -2.02
C THR A 9 -9.27 0.96 -3.26
N ASN A 10 -9.02 0.36 -4.41
CA ASN A 10 -9.62 0.73 -5.68
C ASN A 10 -10.26 -0.51 -6.32
N ASN A 11 -10.55 -0.47 -7.61
CA ASN A 11 -11.21 -1.58 -8.31
C ASN A 11 -10.29 -2.79 -8.56
N GLU A 12 -8.97 -2.65 -8.38
CA GLU A 12 -7.98 -3.68 -8.73
C GLU A 12 -7.23 -4.22 -7.51
N ILE A 13 -6.85 -3.35 -6.57
CA ILE A 13 -5.99 -3.68 -5.43
C ILE A 13 -6.49 -3.06 -4.12
N VAL A 14 -6.14 -3.74 -3.04
CA VAL A 14 -6.24 -3.26 -1.67
C VAL A 14 -4.83 -2.96 -1.17
N VAL A 15 -4.59 -1.74 -0.70
CA VAL A 15 -3.33 -1.31 -0.11
C VAL A 15 -3.45 -1.20 1.40
N PHE A 16 -2.54 -1.86 2.07
CA PHE A 16 -2.43 -1.96 3.52
C PHE A 16 -1.29 -1.07 3.99
N TRP A 17 -1.62 -0.06 4.80
CA TRP A 17 -0.63 0.84 5.39
C TRP A 17 -0.50 0.61 6.89
N ARG A 18 0.70 0.26 7.36
CA ARG A 18 1.07 0.17 8.78
C ARG A 18 1.98 1.33 9.15
N GLY A 19 1.41 2.38 9.72
CA GLY A 19 2.16 3.59 10.07
C GLY A 19 3.28 3.37 11.11
N GLY A 20 3.13 2.36 11.97
CA GLY A 20 4.16 1.97 12.95
C GLY A 20 5.42 1.36 12.30
N ASP A 21 5.28 0.74 11.14
CA ASP A 21 6.38 0.09 10.41
C ASP A 21 7.09 1.07 9.45
N CYS A 22 6.57 2.28 9.29
CA CYS A 22 7.10 3.25 8.33
C CYS A 22 8.44 3.82 8.80
N MET A 23 9.51 3.53 8.05
CA MET A 23 10.86 4.07 8.32
C MET A 23 11.11 5.47 7.72
N HIS A 24 10.08 6.13 7.18
CA HIS A 24 10.15 7.49 6.63
C HIS A 24 11.24 7.70 5.55
N SER A 25 11.41 6.73 4.65
CA SER A 25 12.41 6.81 3.55
C SER A 25 12.16 7.92 2.53
N THR A 26 10.99 8.59 2.58
CA THR A 26 10.52 9.63 1.65
C THR A 26 10.25 9.20 0.21
N LEU A 27 10.61 7.97 -0.17
CA LEU A 27 10.47 7.44 -1.54
C LEU A 27 9.04 7.56 -2.07
N CYS A 28 8.05 7.10 -1.30
CA CYS A 28 6.68 6.99 -1.79
C CYS A 28 6.06 8.32 -2.20
N PHE A 29 6.19 9.37 -1.37
CA PHE A 29 5.60 10.67 -1.67
C PHE A 29 6.49 11.55 -2.56
N SER A 30 7.79 11.27 -2.62
CA SER A 30 8.70 11.99 -3.52
C SER A 30 8.51 11.54 -4.97
N GLU A 31 8.28 10.24 -5.19
CA GLU A 31 8.19 9.66 -6.54
C GLU A 31 6.76 9.56 -7.08
N LEU A 32 5.75 9.46 -6.22
CA LEU A 32 4.35 9.33 -6.65
C LEU A 32 3.38 10.10 -5.74
N ARG A 33 3.61 11.42 -5.63
CA ARG A 33 2.86 12.31 -4.74
C ARG A 33 1.36 12.39 -5.02
N GLU A 34 0.95 12.16 -6.26
CA GLU A 34 -0.46 12.07 -6.65
C GLU A 34 -1.21 10.94 -5.94
N VAL A 35 -0.48 9.89 -5.52
CA VAL A 35 -1.01 8.75 -4.76
C VAL A 35 -0.65 8.86 -3.28
N PHE A 36 0.62 9.11 -2.94
CA PHE A 36 1.10 9.13 -1.56
C PHE A 36 1.41 10.57 -1.14
N ASP A 37 0.52 11.20 -0.38
CA ASP A 37 0.69 12.58 0.07
C ASP A 37 0.49 12.71 1.59
N PRO A 38 1.57 12.85 2.38
CA PRO A 38 1.46 12.96 3.84
C PRO A 38 0.73 14.23 4.31
N ILE A 39 0.52 15.22 3.43
CA ILE A 39 -0.22 16.45 3.73
C ILE A 39 -1.73 16.22 3.60
N LYS A 40 -2.17 15.36 2.67
CA LYS A 40 -3.61 15.12 2.39
C LYS A 40 -4.25 14.12 3.36
N ARG A 41 -5.58 14.20 3.48
CA ARG A 41 -6.42 13.25 4.21
C ARG A 41 -7.59 12.86 3.31
N PRO A 42 -7.67 11.60 2.83
CA PRO A 42 -6.73 10.49 3.06
C PRO A 42 -5.32 10.76 2.49
N TRP A 43 -4.30 10.15 3.09
CA TRP A 43 -2.91 10.33 2.64
C TRP A 43 -2.57 9.44 1.44
N VAL A 44 -3.36 8.38 1.19
CA VAL A 44 -3.25 7.52 0.00
C VAL A 44 -4.47 7.73 -0.89
N ASN A 45 -4.23 8.05 -2.16
CA ASN A 45 -5.22 8.18 -3.22
C ASN A 45 -4.91 7.19 -4.35
N LEU A 46 -5.53 6.00 -4.33
CA LEU A 46 -5.28 4.96 -5.32
C LEU A 46 -5.85 5.26 -6.72
N GLN A 47 -6.52 6.40 -6.89
CA GLN A 47 -6.96 6.91 -8.20
C GLN A 47 -5.96 7.90 -8.82
N GLY A 48 -4.90 8.26 -8.10
CA GLY A 48 -3.92 9.24 -8.57
C GLY A 48 -3.02 8.76 -9.70
N ALA A 49 -2.87 7.44 -9.86
CA ALA A 49 -2.01 6.83 -10.89
C ALA A 49 -2.49 5.40 -11.25
N PRO A 50 -2.05 4.83 -12.38
CA PRO A 50 -2.33 3.44 -12.72
C PRO A 50 -1.77 2.45 -11.67
N THR A 51 -2.50 1.36 -11.42
CA THR A 51 -2.16 0.30 -10.46
C THR A 51 -0.70 -0.16 -10.58
N LYS A 52 -0.19 -0.33 -11.80
CA LYS A 52 1.22 -0.72 -12.04
C LYS A 52 2.23 0.24 -11.40
N LYS A 53 2.02 1.56 -11.48
CA LYS A 53 2.92 2.56 -10.87
C LYS A 53 2.81 2.53 -9.35
N ILE A 54 1.62 2.32 -8.82
CA ILE A 54 1.39 2.20 -7.38
C ILE A 54 2.16 1.00 -6.82
N LEU A 55 2.05 -0.16 -7.48
CA LEU A 55 2.75 -1.38 -7.08
C LEU A 55 4.28 -1.23 -7.15
N ASP A 56 4.82 -0.54 -8.16
CA ASP A 56 6.27 -0.26 -8.24
C ASP A 56 6.78 0.50 -7.00
N ILE A 57 6.04 1.51 -6.55
CA ILE A 57 6.36 2.26 -5.33
C ILE A 57 6.24 1.40 -4.09
N ILE A 58 5.21 0.55 -4.01
CA ILE A 58 5.02 -0.36 -2.88
C ILE A 58 6.17 -1.37 -2.80
N GLU A 59 6.57 -1.96 -3.93
CA GLU A 59 7.67 -2.92 -4.04
C GLU A 59 9.00 -2.33 -3.57
N ARG A 60 9.26 -1.07 -3.93
CA ARG A 60 10.48 -0.33 -3.58
C ARG A 60 10.46 0.27 -2.18
N CYS A 61 9.34 0.23 -1.47
CA CYS A 61 9.30 0.68 -0.08
C CYS A 61 10.20 -0.25 0.77
N PRO A 62 11.25 0.26 1.44
CA PRO A 62 12.20 -0.60 2.16
C PRO A 62 11.64 -1.22 3.44
N SER A 63 10.43 -0.86 3.85
CA SER A 63 9.75 -1.35 5.05
C SER A 63 8.55 -2.22 4.73
N THR A 64 7.96 -2.83 5.75
CA THR A 64 6.68 -3.54 5.66
C THR A 64 5.48 -2.60 5.76
N ALA A 65 5.70 -1.27 5.79
CA ALA A 65 4.66 -0.28 6.01
C ALA A 65 3.64 -0.19 4.87
N LEU A 66 4.03 -0.55 3.65
CA LEU A 66 3.14 -0.65 2.49
C LEU A 66 3.15 -2.09 2.00
N THR A 67 1.98 -2.69 1.96
CA THR A 67 1.74 -4.01 1.36
C THR A 67 0.45 -3.94 0.56
N PHE A 68 0.22 -4.89 -0.33
CA PHE A 68 -0.97 -4.89 -1.18
C PHE A 68 -1.56 -6.29 -1.31
N ARG A 69 -2.78 -6.35 -1.82
CA ARG A 69 -3.43 -7.58 -2.27
C ARG A 69 -4.28 -7.25 -3.49
N TRP A 70 -4.42 -8.19 -4.42
CA TRP A 70 -5.38 -8.07 -5.51
C TRP A 70 -6.81 -8.25 -4.98
N VAL A 71 -7.76 -7.48 -5.53
CA VAL A 71 -9.20 -7.69 -5.31
C VAL A 71 -9.63 -9.03 -5.93
N ASP A 72 -9.07 -9.36 -7.09
CA ASP A 72 -9.20 -10.68 -7.72
C ASP A 72 -8.33 -11.72 -6.99
N GLU A 73 -8.97 -12.63 -6.26
CA GLU A 73 -8.29 -13.65 -5.47
C GLU A 73 -7.41 -14.58 -6.30
N ALA A 74 -7.81 -14.89 -7.54
CA ALA A 74 -7.03 -15.79 -8.41
C ALA A 74 -5.64 -15.20 -8.72
N ARG A 75 -5.51 -13.86 -8.78
CA ARG A 75 -4.21 -13.21 -8.98
C ARG A 75 -3.29 -13.40 -7.78
N ASN A 76 -3.84 -13.42 -6.57
CA ASN A 76 -3.07 -13.58 -5.34
C ASN A 76 -2.37 -14.95 -5.26
N GLU A 77 -2.94 -16.00 -5.87
CA GLU A 77 -2.33 -17.34 -5.90
C GLU A 77 -1.04 -17.38 -6.72
N SER A 78 -0.97 -16.58 -7.79
CA SER A 78 0.18 -16.49 -8.69
C SER A 78 1.16 -15.36 -8.37
N GLU A 79 0.80 -14.47 -7.44
CA GLU A 79 1.58 -13.30 -7.07
C GLU A 79 2.81 -13.69 -6.23
N THR A 80 3.98 -13.21 -6.63
CA THR A 80 5.27 -13.58 -6.02
C THR A 80 5.93 -12.43 -5.28
N SER A 81 5.36 -11.22 -5.34
CA SER A 81 5.85 -10.06 -4.61
C SER A 81 5.99 -10.34 -3.11
N HIS A 82 7.12 -9.92 -2.55
CA HIS A 82 7.35 -9.93 -1.11
C HIS A 82 6.49 -8.91 -0.35
N LYS A 83 5.80 -8.01 -1.07
CA LYS A 83 4.81 -7.05 -0.54
C LYS A 83 3.38 -7.56 -0.60
N LEU A 84 3.13 -8.75 -1.12
CA LEU A 84 1.80 -9.37 -1.07
C LEU A 84 1.39 -9.60 0.40
N PHE A 85 0.26 -9.04 0.78
CA PHE A 85 -0.33 -9.22 2.10
C PHE A 85 -1.06 -10.56 2.17
N LYS A 86 -0.53 -11.46 3.01
CA LYS A 86 -1.06 -12.83 3.21
C LYS A 86 -1.97 -12.97 4.43
N GLY A 87 -2.24 -11.88 5.15
CA GLY A 87 -3.10 -11.89 6.34
C GLY A 87 -4.58 -11.75 6.01
N ASN A 88 -5.43 -11.87 7.04
CA ASN A 88 -6.86 -11.60 6.90
C ASN A 88 -7.12 -10.08 6.96
N ILE A 89 -7.83 -9.54 5.95
CA ILE A 89 -8.22 -8.12 5.86
C ILE A 89 -8.98 -7.66 7.11
N GLU A 90 -9.89 -8.48 7.64
CA GLU A 90 -10.74 -8.16 8.80
C GLU A 90 -9.92 -7.95 10.08
N THR A 91 -8.72 -8.54 10.15
CA THR A 91 -7.84 -8.49 11.31
C THR A 91 -6.76 -7.40 11.23
N PHE A 92 -6.75 -6.61 10.15
CA PHE A 92 -5.68 -5.66 9.87
C PHE A 92 -5.81 -4.32 10.63
N LEU A 93 -7.03 -3.93 11.03
CA LEU A 93 -7.32 -2.67 11.71
C LEU A 93 -7.17 -2.79 13.23
#